data_AF-A0A0A7DKG2-F1
#
_entry.id   AF-A0A0A7DKG2-F1
#
_cell.length_a   1.000
_cell.length_b   1.000
_cell.length_c   1.000
_cell.angle_alpha   90.00
_cell.angle_beta   90.00
_cell.angle_gamma   90.00
#
_symmetry.space_group_name_H-M   'P 1'
#
loop_
_entity.id
_entity.type
_entity.pdbx_description
1 polymer ?
#
loop_
_entity_poly.entity_id
_entity_poly.type
_entity_poly.pdbx_seq_one_letter_code
_entity_poly.pdbx_strand_id
1 'polypeptide(L)'
;DGAMENIRDLDGISFTDWFLSRGGSRGSIERLWNPIAYALGFIDCDNMSARCMLTIFQLFAVRSEASMLRMLEGSPHVWLHAPIQKYIEERGGQVLTRRRVLDFIYDQD
;
A
#
# COMPACT_ATOMS: atom_id res chain seq x y z
N ASP A 1 15.80 -11.78 -4.95
CA ASP A 1 16.03 -10.32 -5.10
C ASP A 1 15.91 -9.77 -6.51
N GLY A 2 16.33 -10.46 -7.58
CA GLY A 2 16.28 -9.90 -8.94
C GLY A 2 14.90 -9.48 -9.49
N ALA A 3 13.80 -10.06 -9.01
CA ALA A 3 12.45 -9.64 -9.42
C ALA A 3 12.07 -8.25 -8.89
N MET A 4 12.53 -7.89 -7.68
CA MET A 4 12.21 -6.60 -7.05
C MET A 4 13.01 -5.44 -7.64
N GLU A 5 14.25 -5.67 -8.09
CA GLU A 5 15.02 -4.64 -8.81
C GLU A 5 14.32 -4.23 -10.09
N ASN A 6 13.87 -5.20 -10.89
CA ASN A 6 13.12 -4.93 -12.12
C ASN A 6 11.76 -4.25 -11.88
N ILE A 7 11.13 -4.45 -10.72
CA ILE A 7 9.86 -3.82 -10.36
C ILE A 7 10.04 -2.33 -10.01
N ARG A 8 11.22 -1.93 -9.50
CA ARG A 8 11.48 -0.54 -9.09
C ARG A 8 11.45 0.44 -10.25
N ASP A 9 11.88 -0.01 -11.42
CA ASP A 9 11.96 0.80 -12.64
C ASP A 9 10.59 1.00 -13.33
N LEU A 10 9.53 0.36 -12.81
CA LEU A 10 8.19 0.38 -13.40
C LEU A 10 7.26 1.42 -12.74
N ASP A 11 7.80 2.35 -11.97
CA ASP A 11 6.97 3.34 -11.27
C ASP A 11 6.35 4.38 -12.22
N GLY A 12 7.03 4.67 -13.33
CA GLY A 12 6.60 5.64 -14.33
C GLY A 12 5.64 5.12 -15.40
N ILE A 13 5.18 3.87 -15.29
CA ILE A 13 4.23 3.27 -16.26
C ILE A 13 2.97 2.77 -15.54
N SER A 14 1.83 2.81 -16.23
CA SER A 14 0.59 2.25 -15.70
C SER A 14 0.66 0.73 -15.64
N PHE A 15 -0.12 0.13 -14.74
CA PHE A 15 -0.25 -1.32 -14.68
C PHE A 15 -0.86 -1.87 -15.97
N THR A 16 -1.77 -1.12 -16.62
CA THR A 16 -2.30 -1.48 -17.93
C THR A 16 -1.21 -1.60 -18.97
N ASP A 17 -0.37 -0.57 -19.13
CA ASP A 17 0.70 -0.56 -20.15
C ASP A 17 1.66 -1.71 -19.93
N TRP A 18 2.05 -1.93 -18.66
CA TRP A 18 2.88 -3.06 -18.28
C TRP A 18 2.20 -4.39 -18.64
N PHE A 19 0.95 -4.60 -18.24
CA PHE A 19 0.25 -5.87 -18.42
C PHE A 19 0.04 -6.20 -19.91
N LEU A 20 -0.34 -5.21 -20.73
CA LEU A 20 -0.48 -5.36 -22.17
C LEU A 20 0.88 -5.66 -22.84
N SER A 21 1.97 -5.01 -22.41
CA SER A 21 3.32 -5.28 -22.94
C SER A 21 3.81 -6.72 -22.67
N ARG A 22 3.21 -7.40 -21.69
CA ARG A 22 3.48 -8.80 -21.34
C ARG A 22 2.50 -9.79 -21.98
N GLY A 23 1.69 -9.35 -22.94
CA GLY A 23 0.70 -10.19 -23.63
C GLY A 23 -0.64 -10.32 -22.90
N GLY A 24 -0.87 -9.48 -21.88
CA GLY A 24 -2.17 -9.36 -21.23
C GLY A 24 -3.23 -8.78 -22.16
N SER A 25 -4.51 -8.99 -21.81
CA SER A 25 -5.65 -8.48 -22.59
C SER A 25 -6.40 -7.38 -21.84
N ARG A 26 -6.98 -6.43 -22.58
CA ARG A 26 -7.86 -5.40 -22.02
C ARG A 26 -9.07 -5.99 -21.31
N GLY A 27 -9.65 -7.07 -21.84
CA GLY A 27 -10.76 -7.77 -21.19
C GLY A 27 -10.39 -8.34 -19.82
N SER A 28 -9.15 -8.81 -19.63
CA SER A 28 -8.64 -9.23 -18.31
C SER A 28 -8.48 -8.04 -17.37
N ILE A 29 -8.06 -6.87 -17.88
CA ILE A 29 -7.96 -5.65 -17.08
C ILE A 29 -9.33 -5.25 -16.55
N GLU A 30 -10.32 -5.17 -17.43
CA GLU A 30 -11.66 -4.70 -17.06
C GLU A 30 -12.37 -5.65 -16.09
N ARG A 31 -12.22 -6.97 -16.28
CA ARG A 31 -12.99 -7.97 -15.52
C ARG A 31 -12.32 -8.45 -14.25
N LEU A 32 -10.99 -8.37 -14.15
CA LEU A 32 -10.23 -8.91 -13.02
C LEU A 32 -9.36 -7.84 -12.36
N TRP A 33 -8.50 -7.18 -13.13
CA TRP A 33 -7.48 -6.31 -12.53
C TRP A 33 -8.04 -4.99 -12.01
N ASN A 34 -9.01 -4.39 -12.70
CA ASN A 34 -9.68 -3.17 -12.23
C ASN A 34 -10.39 -3.39 -10.89
N PRO A 35 -11.21 -4.43 -10.68
CA PRO A 35 -11.75 -4.75 -9.37
C PRO A 35 -10.70 -4.84 -8.26
N ILE A 36 -9.53 -5.45 -8.54
CA ILE A 36 -8.44 -5.54 -7.57
C ILE A 36 -7.78 -4.17 -7.33
N ALA A 37 -7.52 -3.41 -8.40
CA ALA A 37 -6.96 -2.07 -8.31
C ALA A 37 -7.83 -1.13 -7.47
N TYR A 38 -9.15 -1.18 -7.66
CA TYR A 38 -10.10 -0.42 -6.87
C TYR A 38 -10.10 -0.84 -5.40
N ALA A 39 -10.00 -2.14 -5.11
CA ALA A 39 -9.93 -2.63 -3.73
C ALA A 39 -8.62 -2.21 -3.03
N LEU A 40 -7.51 -2.10 -3.77
CA LEU A 40 -6.19 -1.80 -3.22
C LEU A 40 -5.89 -0.31 -3.09
N GLY A 41 -6.19 0.47 -4.12
CA GLY A 41 -5.81 1.89 -4.19
C GLY A 41 -6.90 2.81 -4.71
N PHE A 42 -8.13 2.32 -4.86
CA PHE A 42 -9.31 3.11 -5.23
C PHE A 42 -9.23 3.80 -6.60
N ILE A 43 -8.30 3.36 -7.47
CA ILE A 43 -8.10 3.84 -8.84
C ILE A 43 -7.99 2.64 -9.80
N ASP A 44 -8.25 2.87 -11.08
CA ASP A 44 -8.16 1.84 -12.12
C ASP A 44 -6.71 1.50 -12.52
N CYS A 45 -6.54 0.46 -13.34
CA CYS A 45 -5.23 0.03 -13.83
C CYS A 45 -4.56 0.99 -14.81
N ASP A 46 -5.31 1.89 -15.45
CA ASP A 46 -4.76 2.89 -16.38
C ASP A 46 -4.05 4.01 -15.60
N ASN A 47 -4.49 4.28 -14.36
CA ASN A 47 -3.92 5.30 -13.49
C ASN A 47 -3.01 4.73 -12.39
N MET A 48 -3.09 3.43 -12.10
CA MET A 48 -2.26 2.75 -11.09
C MET A 48 -0.84 2.50 -11.60
N SER A 49 0.18 2.86 -10.83
CA SER A 49 1.59 2.49 -11.09
C SER A 49 1.78 0.98 -11.13
N ALA A 50 2.47 0.47 -12.16
CA ALA A 50 2.78 -0.96 -12.28
C ALA A 50 3.62 -1.45 -11.10
N ARG A 51 4.58 -0.63 -10.62
CA ARG A 51 5.40 -0.94 -9.45
C ARG A 51 4.55 -1.19 -8.21
N CYS A 52 3.57 -0.31 -7.96
CA CYS A 52 2.66 -0.42 -6.81
C CYS A 52 1.95 -1.79 -6.82
N MET A 53 1.31 -2.11 -7.96
CA MET A 53 0.55 -3.34 -8.12
C MET A 53 1.44 -4.59 -7.99
N LEU A 54 2.57 -4.63 -8.68
CA LEU A 54 3.47 -5.79 -8.70
C LEU A 54 4.14 -6.05 -7.35
N THR A 55 4.40 -4.99 -6.57
CA THR A 55 4.95 -5.16 -5.21
C THR A 55 3.98 -5.93 -4.32
N ILE A 56 2.67 -5.62 -4.41
CA ILE A 56 1.63 -6.30 -3.64
C ILE A 56 1.50 -7.77 -4.09
N PHE A 57 1.46 -8.02 -5.40
CA PHE A 57 1.37 -9.40 -5.90
C PHE A 57 2.61 -10.23 -5.63
N GLN A 58 3.79 -9.62 -5.64
CA GLN A 58 5.02 -10.30 -5.23
C GLN A 58 4.94 -10.72 -3.76
N LEU A 59 4.37 -9.90 -2.87
CA LEU A 59 4.15 -10.26 -1.48
C LEU A 59 3.23 -11.49 -1.36
N PHE A 60 2.11 -11.51 -2.10
CA PHE A 60 1.19 -12.65 -2.13
C PHE A 60 1.82 -13.91 -2.74
N ALA A 61 2.69 -13.78 -3.73
CA ALA A 61 3.37 -14.91 -4.35
C ALA A 61 4.43 -15.54 -3.43
N VAL A 62 5.11 -14.72 -2.60
CA VAL A 62 6.20 -15.19 -1.72
C VAL A 62 5.66 -15.73 -0.40
N ARG A 63 4.55 -15.18 0.11
CA ARG A 63 3.99 -15.57 1.40
C ARG A 63 2.63 -16.22 1.21
N SER A 64 2.59 -17.55 1.31
CA SER A 64 1.37 -18.36 1.18
C SER A 64 0.24 -17.93 2.13
N GLU A 65 0.57 -17.42 3.30
CA GLU A 65 -0.40 -16.92 4.29
C GLU A 65 -0.85 -15.48 4.06
N ALA A 66 -0.19 -14.73 3.18
CA ALA A 66 -0.46 -13.29 3.01
C ALA A 66 -1.81 -12.99 2.33
N SER A 67 -2.46 -13.99 1.73
CA SER A 67 -3.81 -13.86 1.18
C SER A 67 -4.91 -14.03 2.25
N MET A 68 -4.58 -14.31 3.51
CA MET A 68 -5.58 -14.40 4.58
C MET A 68 -6.09 -13.02 4.99
N LEU A 69 -7.37 -12.79 4.77
CA LEU A 69 -8.06 -11.60 5.23
C LEU A 69 -8.48 -11.76 6.70
N ARG A 70 -8.13 -10.78 7.54
CA ARG A 70 -8.58 -10.68 8.93
C ARG A 70 -9.19 -9.31 9.16
N MET A 71 -10.30 -9.28 9.89
CA MET A 71 -10.93 -8.04 10.33
C MET A 71 -10.51 -7.74 11.76
N LEU A 72 -10.41 -6.45 12.09
CA LEU A 72 -10.33 -6.04 13.48
C LEU A 72 -11.64 -6.41 14.19
N GLU A 73 -11.53 -6.75 15.49
CA GLU A 73 -12.68 -7.11 16.33
C GLU A 73 -13.68 -5.95 16.49
N GLY A 74 -13.22 -4.72 16.31
CA GLY A 74 -14.07 -3.54 16.30
C GLY A 74 -13.33 -2.31 15.84
N SER A 75 -13.73 -1.14 16.37
CA SER A 75 -13.13 0.14 16.01
C SER A 75 -11.59 0.11 16.10
N PRO A 76 -10.86 0.56 15.05
CA PRO A 76 -9.41 0.67 15.09
C PRO A 76 -8.89 1.53 16.24
N HIS A 77 -9.68 2.51 16.71
CA HIS A 77 -9.31 3.30 17.88
C HIS A 77 -9.09 2.43 19.12
N VAL A 78 -10.00 1.48 19.38
CA VAL A 78 -9.96 0.61 20.56
C VAL A 78 -8.96 -0.52 20.37
N TRP A 79 -8.99 -1.18 19.20
CA TRP A 79 -8.27 -2.44 18.99
C TRP A 79 -6.89 -2.30 18.36
N LEU A 80 -6.51 -1.12 17.89
CA LEU A 80 -5.18 -0.85 17.31
C LEU A 80 -4.51 0.37 17.94
N HIS A 81 -5.17 1.53 17.95
CA HIS A 81 -4.54 2.77 18.38
C HIS A 81 -4.35 2.87 19.90
N ALA A 82 -5.36 2.47 20.71
CA ALA A 82 -5.27 2.57 22.17
C ALA A 82 -4.14 1.70 22.79
N PRO A 83 -3.91 0.44 22.36
CA PRO A 83 -2.76 -0.34 22.82
C PRO A 83 -1.40 0.33 22.52
N ILE A 84 -1.26 0.91 21.31
CA ILE A 84 -0.04 1.63 20.90
C ILE A 84 0.15 2.88 21.76
N GLN A 85 -0.91 3.66 21.96
CA GLN A 85 -0.88 4.86 22.82
C GLN A 85 -0.42 4.51 24.23
N LYS A 86 -1.05 3.50 24.85
CA LYS A 86 -0.70 3.03 26.19
C LYS A 86 0.78 2.62 26.28
N TYR A 87 1.28 1.87 25.30
CA TYR A 87 2.68 1.44 25.25
C TYR A 87 3.66 2.63 25.25
N ILE A 88 3.34 3.69 24.51
CA ILE A 88 4.13 4.93 24.42
C ILE A 88 4.09 5.69 25.75
N GLU A 89 2.90 5.88 26.33
CA GLU A 89 2.70 6.65 27.57
C GLU A 89 3.35 5.98 28.79
N GLU A 90 3.28 4.65 28.89
CA GLU A 90 3.97 3.87 29.95
C GLU A 90 5.50 4.04 29.92
N ARG A 91 6.06 4.45 28.78
CA ARG A 91 7.50 4.71 28.59
C ARG A 91 7.86 6.19 28.71
N GLY A 92 6.92 7.02 29.17
CA GLY A 92 7.10 8.46 29.31
C GLY A 92 6.96 9.25 28.01
N GLY A 93 6.55 8.60 26.90
CA GLY A 93 6.19 9.29 25.68
C GLY A 93 4.85 10.02 25.79
N GLN A 94 4.58 10.95 24.88
CA GLN A 94 3.35 11.75 24.88
C GLN A 94 2.64 11.65 23.53
N VAL A 95 1.31 11.49 23.56
CA VAL A 95 0.45 11.54 22.37
C VAL A 95 -0.42 12.79 22.44
N LEU A 96 -0.12 13.77 21.58
CA LEU A 96 -0.79 15.07 21.58
C LEU A 96 -1.76 15.19 20.40
N THR A 97 -3.06 15.28 20.70
CA THR A 97 -4.10 15.50 19.68
C THR A 97 -4.36 17.00 19.47
N ARG A 98 -4.97 17.36 18.33
CA ARG A 98 -5.27 18.76 17.97
C ARG A 98 -4.04 19.68 17.92
N ARG A 99 -2.86 19.11 17.62
CA ARG A 99 -1.59 19.85 17.46
C ARG A 99 -1.13 19.77 16.01
N ARG A 100 -1.69 20.65 15.17
CA ARG A 100 -1.26 20.78 13.77
C ARG A 100 0.16 21.37 13.72
N VAL A 101 1.07 20.70 13.02
CA VAL A 101 2.38 21.25 12.65
C VAL A 101 2.18 22.25 11.51
N LEU A 102 2.72 23.46 11.65
CA LEU A 102 2.55 24.54 10.68
C LEU A 102 3.77 24.71 9.78
N ASP A 103 4.96 24.58 10.36
CA ASP A 103 6.21 24.76 9.66
C ASP A 103 7.28 23.87 10.29
N PHE A 104 8.31 23.55 9.52
CA PHE A 104 9.50 22.85 9.96
C PHE A 104 10.67 23.81 9.91
N ILE A 105 11.32 24.01 11.06
CA ILE A 105 12.59 24.73 11.12
C ILE A 105 13.67 23.68 10.92
N TYR A 106 14.44 23.81 9.85
CA TYR A 106 15.55 22.93 9.51
C TYR A 106 16.77 23.78 9.14
N ASP A 107 17.96 23.24 9.38
CA ASP A 107 19.20 23.90 8.97
C ASP A 107 19.43 23.72 7.46
N GLN A 108 20.02 24.72 6.82
CA GLN A 108 20.37 24.70 5.40
C GLN A 108 21.89 24.77 5.27
N ASP A 109 22.57 23.73 5.74
CA ASP A 109 23.98 23.48 5.40
C ASP A 109 24.10 22.92 3.97
#